data_AF-A0A9X1G280-F1
#
_entry.id   AF-A0A9X1G280-F1
#
_cell.length_a   1.000
_cell.length_b   1.000
_cell.length_c   1.000
_cell.angle_alpha   90.00
_cell.angle_beta   90.00
_cell.angle_gamma   90.00
#
_symmetry.space_group_name_H-M   'P 1'
#
loop_
_entity.id
_entity.type
_entity.pdbx_description
1 polymer ?
#
loop_
_entity_poly.entity_id
_entity_poly.type
_entity_poly.pdbx_seq_one_letter_code
_entity_poly.pdbx_strand_id
1 'polypeptide(L)'
;MSKATEQNDKLKRAIIISAVLHVILFAALIWSSFDEHIDASAGGGGGSSIDAVMVDPGAVVQQYDRQQQQQASAKRAEEQREKQAQQQAEELREKQAAEQERLKQLEKERLAAQEKVREQAEQQKQAEAAAAKAQEQQKQAEEAAAKAAADAKAKADAQAKQAADAAKKAAADAQKKAEAEAAKAAADAKKAAEAQAAKAAADAAKKAQAEAAKQAAAEKAAAEKAEKAAAAKAAAAEKAAADKKAAAEKAAADKKAAAEKAAADKKAAADKAAAAKKAAAEKAAAASGVDDLLGDLSSGKNAPKSGGGAKGNGQPAKDSGTSGANGGASGADISAYASQIRNAIQSRLYGADLYAGKSCVLHIKLAPDGLLLDVTEEGGDPALCQAALTAAKTARIPKPPSQAVYEKVKDAKLDFKL
;
A
#
# COMPACT_ATOMS: atom_id res chain seq x y z
N MET A 1 -27.71 -24.34 5.57
CA MET A 1 -28.13 -25.61 4.95
C MET A 1 -29.12 -25.42 3.79
N SER A 2 -30.25 -24.71 3.98
CA SER A 2 -31.40 -24.72 3.05
C SER A 2 -31.18 -24.21 1.61
N LYS A 3 -30.10 -23.48 1.34
CA LYS A 3 -29.84 -22.88 0.00
C LYS A 3 -29.21 -23.86 -1.00
N ALA A 4 -28.60 -24.94 -0.51
CA ALA A 4 -27.94 -25.96 -1.34
C ALA A 4 -28.93 -26.98 -1.93
N THR A 5 -30.00 -27.30 -1.21
CA THR A 5 -31.07 -28.20 -1.67
C THR A 5 -31.84 -27.61 -2.84
N GLU A 6 -32.21 -26.33 -2.76
CA GLU A 6 -33.01 -25.65 -3.80
C GLU A 6 -32.29 -25.54 -5.16
N GLN A 7 -30.96 -25.38 -5.18
CA GLN A 7 -30.20 -25.40 -6.43
C GLN A 7 -30.07 -26.81 -7.02
N ASN A 8 -29.99 -27.84 -6.17
CA ASN A 8 -29.93 -29.23 -6.62
C ASN A 8 -31.23 -29.64 -7.34
N ASP A 9 -32.39 -29.20 -6.85
CA ASP A 9 -33.68 -29.50 -7.50
C ASP A 9 -33.89 -28.73 -8.81
N LYS A 10 -33.34 -27.51 -8.94
CA LYS A 10 -33.36 -26.76 -10.20
C LYS A 10 -32.47 -27.42 -11.26
N LEU A 11 -31.28 -27.89 -10.88
CA LEU A 11 -30.39 -28.67 -11.77
C LEU A 11 -31.03 -30.00 -12.20
N LYS A 12 -31.63 -30.76 -11.28
CA LYS A 12 -32.33 -32.01 -11.62
C LYS A 12 -33.50 -31.78 -12.58
N ARG A 13 -34.32 -30.74 -12.36
CA ARG A 13 -35.41 -30.38 -13.28
C ARG A 13 -34.88 -29.99 -14.67
N ALA A 14 -33.80 -29.21 -14.74
CA ALA A 14 -33.20 -28.83 -16.02
C ALA A 14 -32.65 -30.04 -16.80
N ILE A 15 -31.99 -30.98 -16.12
CA ILE A 15 -31.48 -32.22 -16.73
C ILE A 15 -32.63 -33.11 -17.24
N ILE A 16 -33.72 -33.26 -16.46
CA ILE A 16 -34.90 -34.05 -16.86
C ILE A 16 -35.56 -33.43 -18.11
N ILE A 17 -35.76 -32.11 -18.14
CA ILE A 17 -36.36 -31.42 -19.30
C ILE A 17 -35.47 -31.59 -20.55
N SER A 18 -34.16 -31.47 -20.41
CA SER A 18 -33.20 -31.71 -21.51
C SER A 18 -33.30 -33.14 -22.04
N ALA A 19 -33.31 -34.15 -21.15
CA ALA A 19 -33.40 -35.56 -21.55
C ALA A 19 -34.71 -35.87 -22.31
N VAL A 20 -35.85 -35.37 -21.83
CA VAL A 20 -37.15 -35.55 -22.49
C VAL A 20 -37.15 -34.92 -23.89
N LEU A 21 -36.59 -33.71 -24.04
CA LEU A 21 -36.54 -33.02 -25.33
C LEU A 21 -35.68 -33.76 -26.37
N HIS A 22 -34.56 -34.36 -25.95
CA HIS A 22 -33.75 -35.21 -26.84
C HIS A 22 -34.48 -36.50 -27.25
N VAL A 23 -35.19 -37.16 -26.33
CA VAL A 23 -35.97 -38.37 -26.67
C VAL A 23 -37.07 -38.08 -27.69
N ILE A 24 -37.75 -36.94 -27.58
CA ILE A 24 -38.75 -36.50 -28.56
C ILE A 24 -38.10 -36.25 -29.93
N LEU A 25 -36.92 -35.62 -29.96
CA LEU A 25 -36.19 -35.36 -31.21
C LEU A 25 -35.71 -36.65 -31.90
N PHE A 26 -35.22 -37.64 -31.12
CA PHE A 26 -34.88 -38.96 -31.67
C PHE A 26 -36.11 -39.72 -32.18
N ALA A 27 -37.25 -39.65 -31.47
CA ALA A 27 -38.50 -40.27 -31.94
C ALA A 27 -38.99 -39.67 -33.26
N ALA A 28 -38.90 -38.34 -33.41
CA ALA A 28 -39.25 -37.64 -34.66
C ALA A 28 -38.32 -38.01 -35.83
N LEU A 29 -37.00 -38.09 -35.60
CA LEU A 29 -36.04 -38.51 -36.62
C LEU A 29 -36.24 -39.97 -37.06
N ILE A 30 -36.52 -40.88 -36.11
CA ILE A 30 -36.81 -42.29 -36.44
C ILE A 30 -38.10 -42.40 -37.25
N TRP A 31 -39.16 -41.67 -36.88
CA TRP A 31 -40.42 -41.67 -37.63
C TRP A 31 -40.23 -41.12 -39.05
N SER A 32 -39.46 -40.03 -39.21
CA SER A 32 -39.13 -39.46 -40.52
C SER A 32 -38.31 -40.43 -41.39
N SER A 33 -37.48 -41.28 -40.79
CA SER A 33 -36.62 -42.23 -41.51
C SER A 33 -37.36 -43.48 -42.03
N PHE A 34 -38.64 -43.66 -41.73
CA PHE A 34 -39.47 -44.74 -42.28
C PHE A 34 -40.39 -44.32 -43.43
N ASP A 35 -40.53 -43.02 -43.71
CA ASP A 35 -41.43 -42.50 -44.76
C ASP A 35 -40.71 -42.24 -46.10
N GLU A 36 -39.38 -42.33 -46.14
CA GLU A 36 -38.57 -42.06 -47.33
C GLU A 36 -38.47 -43.29 -48.26
N HIS A 37 -39.61 -43.67 -48.85
CA HIS A 37 -39.69 -44.65 -49.93
C HIS A 37 -39.03 -44.10 -51.21
N ILE A 38 -37.83 -44.60 -51.54
CA ILE A 38 -37.13 -44.29 -52.79
C ILE A 38 -37.77 -45.08 -53.95
N ASP A 39 -38.48 -44.38 -54.84
CA ASP A 39 -38.93 -44.91 -56.12
C ASP A 39 -37.74 -45.07 -57.09
N ALA A 40 -37.23 -46.30 -57.19
CA ALA A 40 -36.18 -46.65 -58.13
C ALA A 40 -36.76 -46.81 -59.55
N SER A 41 -36.65 -45.74 -60.36
CA SER A 41 -37.11 -45.67 -61.75
C SER A 41 -36.70 -46.88 -62.61
N ALA A 42 -37.66 -47.74 -62.91
CA ALA A 42 -37.49 -48.87 -63.82
C ALA A 42 -37.53 -48.42 -65.30
N GLY A 43 -36.50 -48.81 -66.07
CA GLY A 43 -36.49 -48.71 -67.53
C GLY A 43 -35.45 -49.68 -68.11
N GLY A 44 -35.64 -50.27 -69.28
CA GLY A 44 -36.84 -50.22 -70.13
C GLY A 44 -36.54 -50.60 -71.59
N GLY A 45 -36.93 -51.80 -72.00
CA GLY A 45 -37.09 -52.20 -73.41
C GLY A 45 -35.81 -52.51 -74.20
N GLY A 46 -36.00 -53.19 -75.35
CA GLY A 46 -34.94 -53.35 -76.36
C GLY A 46 -34.58 -54.78 -76.78
N GLY A 47 -35.56 -55.66 -77.00
CA GLY A 47 -35.29 -56.93 -77.69
C GLY A 47 -35.03 -56.69 -79.19
N SER A 48 -33.80 -56.88 -79.64
CA SER A 48 -33.42 -56.88 -81.06
C SER A 48 -33.03 -58.28 -81.54
N SER A 49 -33.44 -58.59 -82.77
CA SER A 49 -33.37 -59.91 -83.41
C SER A 49 -31.99 -60.57 -83.39
N ILE A 50 -32.00 -61.89 -83.19
CA ILE A 50 -30.81 -62.76 -83.23
C ILE A 50 -30.29 -62.81 -84.66
N ASP A 51 -29.12 -62.21 -84.89
CA ASP A 51 -28.38 -62.30 -86.14
C ASP A 51 -27.42 -63.50 -86.07
N ALA A 52 -27.51 -64.42 -87.04
CA ALA A 52 -26.81 -65.71 -86.98
C ALA A 52 -25.37 -65.58 -87.52
N VAL A 53 -24.49 -64.97 -86.72
CA VAL A 53 -23.07 -64.80 -87.05
C VAL A 53 -22.36 -66.15 -87.08
N MET A 54 -21.71 -66.48 -88.20
CA MET A 54 -20.79 -67.60 -88.28
C MET A 54 -19.55 -67.30 -87.42
N VAL A 55 -19.42 -68.00 -86.31
CA VAL A 55 -18.36 -67.76 -85.32
C VAL A 55 -17.01 -68.22 -85.87
N ASP A 56 -16.16 -67.26 -86.27
CA ASP A 56 -14.76 -67.53 -86.62
C ASP A 56 -14.01 -68.09 -85.39
N PRO A 57 -13.45 -69.31 -85.45
CA PRO A 57 -12.71 -69.90 -84.33
C PRO A 57 -11.54 -69.04 -83.83
N GLY A 58 -10.90 -68.25 -84.70
CA GLY A 58 -9.81 -67.34 -84.31
C GLY A 58 -10.29 -66.17 -83.46
N ALA A 59 -11.51 -65.67 -83.71
CA ALA A 59 -12.09 -64.57 -82.93
C ALA A 59 -12.44 -64.99 -81.50
N VAL A 60 -12.87 -66.25 -81.28
CA VAL A 60 -13.19 -66.78 -79.95
C VAL A 60 -11.95 -66.86 -79.06
N VAL A 61 -10.82 -67.33 -79.60
CA VAL A 61 -9.54 -67.39 -78.87
C VAL A 61 -9.09 -65.97 -78.49
N GLN A 62 -9.14 -65.02 -79.43
CA GLN A 62 -8.75 -63.63 -79.17
C GLN A 62 -9.66 -62.94 -78.13
N GLN A 63 -10.95 -63.27 -78.08
CA GLN A 63 -11.86 -62.79 -77.03
C GLN A 63 -11.56 -63.42 -75.67
N TYR A 64 -11.23 -64.71 -75.63
CA TYR A 64 -10.86 -65.41 -74.40
C TYR A 64 -9.55 -64.86 -73.81
N ASP A 65 -8.52 -64.64 -74.64
CA ASP A 65 -7.26 -64.02 -74.22
C ASP A 65 -7.47 -62.59 -73.71
N ARG A 66 -8.30 -61.80 -74.40
CA ARG A 66 -8.69 -60.46 -73.95
C ARG A 66 -9.42 -60.50 -72.60
N GLN A 67 -10.33 -61.44 -72.41
CA GLN A 67 -11.06 -61.63 -71.15
C GLN A 67 -10.12 -62.06 -70.02
N GLN A 68 -9.17 -62.96 -70.28
CA GLN A 68 -8.19 -63.42 -69.30
C GLN A 68 -7.22 -62.28 -68.92
N GLN A 69 -6.75 -61.48 -69.87
CA GLN A 69 -5.97 -60.27 -69.60
C GLN A 69 -6.76 -59.23 -68.82
N GLN A 70 -8.05 -59.03 -69.13
CA GLN A 70 -8.93 -58.14 -68.37
C GLN A 70 -9.06 -58.61 -66.91
N GLN A 71 -9.35 -59.89 -66.65
CA GLN A 71 -9.41 -60.45 -65.30
C GLN A 71 -8.07 -60.32 -64.54
N ALA A 72 -6.94 -60.58 -65.21
CA ALA A 72 -5.62 -60.40 -64.61
C ALA A 72 -5.31 -58.92 -64.29
N SER A 73 -5.76 -57.99 -65.13
CA SER A 73 -5.63 -56.55 -64.87
C SER A 73 -6.52 -56.06 -63.72
N ALA A 74 -7.76 -56.57 -63.64
CA ALA A 74 -8.70 -56.27 -62.56
C ALA A 74 -8.16 -56.76 -61.21
N LYS A 75 -7.69 -58.02 -61.12
CA LYS A 75 -7.10 -58.57 -59.90
C LYS A 75 -5.88 -57.77 -59.42
N ARG A 76 -5.00 -57.32 -60.32
CA ARG A 76 -3.87 -56.44 -59.94
C ARG A 76 -4.33 -55.07 -59.45
N ALA A 77 -5.38 -54.51 -60.04
CA ALA A 77 -5.96 -53.24 -59.60
C ALA A 77 -6.65 -53.36 -58.22
N GLU A 78 -7.31 -54.49 -57.94
CA GLU A 78 -7.87 -54.83 -56.63
C GLU A 78 -6.75 -55.00 -55.59
N GLU A 79 -5.73 -55.81 -55.86
CA GLU A 79 -4.59 -56.03 -54.96
C GLU A 79 -3.82 -54.71 -54.68
N GLN A 80 -3.73 -53.81 -55.66
CA GLN A 80 -3.18 -52.46 -55.44
C GLN A 80 -4.05 -51.60 -54.53
N ARG A 81 -5.38 -51.64 -54.68
CA ARG A 81 -6.32 -50.95 -53.79
C ARG A 81 -6.29 -51.52 -52.37
N GLU A 82 -6.21 -52.84 -52.22
CA GLU A 82 -6.06 -53.48 -50.92
C GLU A 82 -4.75 -53.09 -50.24
N LYS A 83 -3.62 -53.07 -50.97
CA LYS A 83 -2.33 -52.59 -50.42
C LYS A 83 -2.38 -51.13 -50.01
N GLN A 84 -3.01 -50.26 -50.80
CA GLN A 84 -3.21 -48.85 -50.43
C GLN A 84 -4.11 -48.70 -49.19
N ALA A 85 -5.19 -49.48 -49.10
CA ALA A 85 -6.07 -49.49 -47.92
C ALA A 85 -5.38 -50.02 -46.66
N GLN A 86 -4.54 -51.06 -46.79
CA GLN A 86 -3.72 -51.59 -45.71
C GLN A 86 -2.68 -50.56 -45.24
N GLN A 87 -1.98 -49.89 -46.17
CA GLN A 87 -1.04 -48.81 -45.83
C GLN A 87 -1.73 -47.65 -45.11
N GLN A 88 -2.90 -47.20 -45.57
CA GLN A 88 -3.66 -46.16 -44.88
C GLN A 88 -4.14 -46.60 -43.49
N ALA A 89 -4.55 -47.86 -43.32
CA ALA A 89 -4.95 -48.40 -42.02
C ALA A 89 -3.77 -48.55 -41.05
N GLU A 90 -2.59 -48.89 -41.55
CA GLU A 90 -1.34 -48.97 -40.77
C GLU A 90 -0.84 -47.56 -40.37
N GLU A 91 -0.80 -46.62 -41.30
CA GLU A 91 -0.45 -45.21 -41.04
C GLU A 91 -1.38 -44.56 -40.00
N LEU A 92 -2.69 -44.87 -40.04
CA LEU A 92 -3.65 -44.41 -39.03
C LEU A 92 -3.40 -45.04 -37.66
N ARG A 93 -2.99 -46.32 -37.59
CA ARG A 93 -2.63 -46.98 -36.34
C ARG A 93 -1.33 -46.43 -35.75
N GLU A 94 -0.32 -46.18 -36.59
CA GLU A 94 0.93 -45.53 -36.16
C GLU A 94 0.68 -44.12 -35.63
N LYS A 95 -0.15 -43.32 -36.31
CA LYS A 95 -0.56 -41.99 -35.82
C LYS A 95 -1.27 -42.06 -34.47
N GLN A 96 -2.22 -42.98 -34.29
CA GLN A 96 -2.90 -43.17 -33.01
C GLN A 96 -1.93 -43.61 -31.89
N ALA A 97 -0.97 -44.48 -32.20
CA ALA A 97 0.07 -44.90 -31.25
C ALA A 97 0.98 -43.72 -30.86
N ALA A 98 1.47 -42.96 -31.84
CA ALA A 98 2.30 -41.78 -31.62
C ALA A 98 1.58 -40.67 -30.83
N GLU A 99 0.28 -40.46 -31.07
CA GLU A 99 -0.54 -39.54 -30.26
C GLU A 99 -0.68 -40.03 -28.82
N GLN A 100 -0.91 -41.33 -28.58
CA GLN A 100 -0.94 -41.88 -27.22
C GLN A 100 0.41 -41.75 -26.51
N GLU A 101 1.54 -41.93 -27.20
CA GLU A 101 2.86 -41.71 -26.61
C GLU A 101 3.11 -40.23 -26.29
N ARG A 102 2.72 -39.32 -27.18
CA ARG A 102 2.78 -37.87 -26.93
C ARG A 102 1.92 -37.46 -25.73
N LEU A 103 0.73 -38.03 -25.58
CA LEU A 103 -0.13 -37.80 -24.41
C LEU A 103 0.53 -38.32 -23.12
N LYS A 104 1.13 -39.52 -23.14
CA LYS A 104 1.90 -40.05 -22.00
C LYS A 104 3.13 -39.19 -21.65
N GLN A 105 3.78 -38.58 -22.63
CA GLN A 105 4.88 -37.64 -22.40
C GLN A 105 4.38 -36.34 -21.75
N LEU A 106 3.28 -35.76 -22.25
CA LEU A 106 2.66 -34.57 -21.67
C LEU A 106 2.14 -34.80 -20.25
N GLU A 107 1.60 -35.99 -19.94
CA GLU A 107 1.20 -36.36 -18.59
C GLU A 107 2.40 -36.45 -17.64
N LYS A 108 3.50 -37.10 -18.07
CA LYS A 108 4.76 -37.14 -17.31
C LYS A 108 5.36 -35.75 -17.09
N GLU A 109 5.34 -34.89 -18.11
CA GLU A 109 5.80 -33.50 -17.99
C GLU A 109 4.94 -32.71 -17.00
N ARG A 110 3.62 -32.87 -17.04
CA ARG A 110 2.69 -32.25 -16.10
C ARG A 110 2.92 -32.73 -14.66
N LEU A 111 3.17 -34.03 -14.45
CA LEU A 111 3.48 -34.59 -13.14
C LEU A 111 4.82 -34.04 -12.62
N ALA A 112 5.88 -34.07 -13.43
CA ALA A 112 7.18 -33.51 -13.06
C ALA A 112 7.12 -31.99 -12.80
N ALA A 113 6.27 -31.24 -13.52
CA ALA A 113 6.02 -29.83 -13.24
C ALA A 113 5.26 -29.63 -11.92
N GLN A 114 4.28 -30.48 -11.61
CA GLN A 114 3.56 -30.45 -10.33
C GLN A 114 4.49 -30.79 -9.16
N GLU A 115 5.38 -31.77 -9.31
CA GLU A 115 6.40 -32.12 -8.30
C GLU A 115 7.36 -30.95 -8.08
N LYS A 116 7.90 -30.34 -9.14
CA LYS A 116 8.75 -29.14 -9.02
C LYS A 116 8.05 -27.96 -8.33
N VAL A 117 6.77 -27.71 -8.63
CA VAL A 117 5.97 -26.68 -7.95
C VAL A 117 5.78 -27.03 -6.47
N ARG A 118 5.60 -28.31 -6.14
CA ARG A 118 5.50 -28.77 -4.75
C ARG A 118 6.83 -28.64 -4.01
N GLU A 119 7.94 -29.04 -4.60
CA GLU A 119 9.29 -28.86 -4.03
C GLU A 119 9.60 -27.38 -3.79
N GLN A 120 9.28 -26.51 -4.75
CA GLN A 120 9.42 -25.05 -4.58
C GLN A 120 8.53 -24.51 -3.45
N ALA A 121 7.29 -24.98 -3.33
CA ALA A 121 6.41 -24.59 -2.24
C ALA A 121 6.91 -25.10 -0.87
N GLU A 122 7.46 -26.32 -0.79
CA GLU A 122 8.06 -26.86 0.42
C GLU A 122 9.36 -26.11 0.80
N GLN A 123 10.21 -25.74 -0.17
CA GLN A 123 11.38 -24.89 0.06
C GLN A 123 11.01 -23.47 0.51
N GLN A 124 10.03 -22.83 -0.13
CA GLN A 124 9.51 -21.52 0.29
C GLN A 124 8.95 -21.57 1.71
N LYS A 125 8.18 -22.61 2.04
CA LYS A 125 7.63 -22.81 3.40
C LYS A 125 8.72 -23.05 4.45
N GLN A 126 9.81 -23.73 4.09
CA GLN A 126 10.98 -23.86 4.98
C GLN A 126 11.71 -22.52 5.17
N ALA A 127 11.89 -21.73 4.11
CA ALA A 127 12.50 -20.40 4.17
C ALA A 127 11.64 -19.41 4.99
N GLU A 128 10.32 -19.42 4.80
CA GLU A 128 9.37 -18.61 5.58
C GLU A 128 9.36 -19.03 7.05
N ALA A 129 9.34 -20.34 7.35
CA ALA A 129 9.43 -20.83 8.73
C ALA A 129 10.76 -20.48 9.41
N ALA A 130 11.88 -20.46 8.66
CA ALA A 130 13.17 -20.00 9.17
C ALA A 130 13.18 -18.49 9.43
N ALA A 131 12.61 -17.69 8.51
CA ALA A 131 12.47 -16.24 8.66
C ALA A 131 11.55 -15.87 9.84
N ALA A 132 10.44 -16.58 10.03
CA ALA A 132 9.53 -16.40 11.15
C ALA A 132 10.22 -16.66 12.50
N LYS A 133 10.98 -17.76 12.61
CA LYS A 133 11.79 -18.07 13.81
C LYS A 133 12.85 -17.00 14.08
N ALA A 134 13.51 -16.48 13.04
CA ALA A 134 14.48 -15.39 13.18
C ALA A 134 13.83 -14.09 13.66
N GLN A 135 12.64 -13.74 13.14
CA GLN A 135 11.88 -12.57 13.62
C GLN A 135 11.38 -12.76 15.06
N GLU A 136 10.97 -13.97 15.46
CA GLU A 136 10.56 -14.26 16.83
C GLU A 136 11.74 -14.12 17.81
N GLN A 137 12.91 -14.65 17.46
CA GLN A 137 14.13 -14.47 18.25
C GLN A 137 14.55 -12.99 18.34
N GLN A 138 14.42 -12.21 17.25
CA GLN A 138 14.66 -10.76 17.29
C GLN A 138 13.68 -10.04 18.22
N LYS A 139 12.38 -10.36 18.18
CA LYS A 139 11.37 -9.79 19.09
C LYS A 139 11.65 -10.14 20.55
N GLN A 140 12.00 -11.40 20.84
CA GLN A 140 12.36 -11.82 22.21
C GLN A 140 13.62 -11.10 22.70
N ALA A 141 14.61 -10.89 21.83
CA ALA A 141 15.81 -10.12 22.16
C ALA A 141 15.53 -8.62 22.37
N GLU A 142 14.66 -8.02 21.54
CA GLU A 142 14.23 -6.62 21.67
C GLU A 142 13.39 -6.40 22.94
N GLU A 143 12.46 -7.31 23.26
CA GLU A 143 11.67 -7.26 24.50
C GLU A 143 12.57 -7.44 25.74
N ALA A 144 13.52 -8.37 25.69
CA ALA A 144 14.50 -8.54 26.76
C ALA A 144 15.39 -7.29 26.95
N ALA A 145 15.81 -6.66 25.85
CA ALA A 145 16.59 -5.41 25.88
C ALA A 145 15.75 -4.22 26.41
N ALA A 146 14.49 -4.10 25.99
CA ALA A 146 13.55 -3.08 26.47
C ALA A 146 13.26 -3.24 27.96
N LYS A 147 13.06 -4.48 28.43
CA LYS A 147 12.89 -4.79 29.85
C LYS A 147 14.16 -4.46 30.66
N ALA A 148 15.34 -4.85 30.19
CA ALA A 148 16.60 -4.52 30.82
C ALA A 148 16.84 -3.00 30.90
N ALA A 149 16.47 -2.25 29.85
CA ALA A 149 16.54 -0.78 29.84
C ALA A 149 15.55 -0.14 30.82
N ALA A 150 14.33 -0.67 30.93
CA ALA A 150 13.33 -0.23 31.90
C ALA A 150 13.78 -0.48 33.35
N ASP A 151 14.30 -1.69 33.64
CA ASP A 151 14.83 -2.05 34.96
C ASP A 151 16.06 -1.21 35.33
N ALA A 152 16.95 -0.91 34.37
CA ALA A 152 18.09 -0.02 34.58
C ALA A 152 17.64 1.41 34.88
N LYS A 153 16.64 1.93 34.16
CA LYS A 153 16.06 3.26 34.41
C LYS A 153 15.38 3.34 35.78
N ALA A 154 14.58 2.33 36.15
CA ALA A 154 13.94 2.27 37.47
C ALA A 154 14.95 2.26 38.62
N LYS A 155 16.08 1.56 38.47
CA LYS A 155 17.20 1.57 39.43
C LYS A 155 17.87 2.94 39.50
N ALA A 156 18.11 3.60 38.36
CA ALA A 156 18.69 4.94 38.31
C ALA A 156 17.78 6.00 38.97
N ASP A 157 16.47 5.98 38.67
CA ASP A 157 15.49 6.89 39.25
C ASP A 157 15.34 6.66 40.78
N ALA A 158 15.41 5.41 41.24
CA ALA A 158 15.41 5.07 42.67
C ALA A 158 16.68 5.59 43.39
N GLN A 159 17.86 5.42 42.80
CA GLN A 159 19.12 5.96 43.35
C GLN A 159 19.13 7.48 43.36
N ALA A 160 18.65 8.13 42.30
CA ALA A 160 18.53 9.58 42.22
C ALA A 160 17.58 10.13 43.31
N LYS A 161 16.47 9.42 43.58
CA LYS A 161 15.55 9.78 44.67
C LYS A 161 16.19 9.64 46.05
N GLN A 162 16.89 8.52 46.31
CA GLN A 162 17.63 8.33 47.56
C GLN A 162 18.72 9.39 47.77
N ALA A 163 19.48 9.74 46.73
CA ALA A 163 20.48 10.79 46.78
C ALA A 163 19.86 12.18 47.04
N ALA A 164 18.71 12.49 46.40
CA ALA A 164 18.00 13.75 46.62
C ALA A 164 17.43 13.86 48.05
N ASP A 165 16.89 12.78 48.61
CA ASP A 165 16.35 12.78 49.97
C ASP A 165 17.48 12.81 51.03
N ALA A 166 18.63 12.17 50.77
CA ALA A 166 19.84 12.33 51.57
C ALA A 166 20.38 13.77 51.55
N ALA A 167 20.40 14.41 50.37
CA ALA A 167 20.83 15.81 50.22
C ALA A 167 19.88 16.79 50.94
N LYS A 168 18.55 16.58 50.87
CA LYS A 168 17.58 17.36 51.67
C LYS A 168 17.80 17.20 53.16
N LYS A 169 18.06 15.97 53.64
CA LYS A 169 18.35 15.71 55.05
C LYS A 169 19.63 16.46 55.49
N ALA A 170 20.70 16.37 54.71
CA ALA A 170 21.95 17.07 54.98
C ALA A 170 21.77 18.60 55.00
N ALA A 171 20.99 19.16 54.07
CA ALA A 171 20.68 20.59 54.05
C ALA A 171 19.85 21.03 55.28
N ALA A 172 18.86 20.23 55.70
CA ALA A 172 18.05 20.51 56.88
C ALA A 172 18.86 20.42 58.19
N ASP A 173 19.74 19.43 58.32
CA ASP A 173 20.66 19.30 59.46
C ASP A 173 21.66 20.47 59.50
N ALA A 174 22.16 20.93 58.35
CA ALA A 174 23.02 22.11 58.24
C ALA A 174 22.29 23.42 58.61
N GLN A 175 21.06 23.61 58.13
CA GLN A 175 20.25 24.79 58.45
C GLN A 175 19.95 24.89 59.95
N LYS A 176 19.56 23.78 60.59
CA LYS A 176 19.35 23.73 62.06
C LYS A 176 20.61 24.09 62.84
N LYS A 177 21.79 23.66 62.35
CA LYS A 177 23.07 24.00 62.99
C LYS A 177 23.41 25.49 62.85
N ALA A 178 23.15 26.09 61.68
CA ALA A 178 23.31 27.52 61.46
C ALA A 178 22.33 28.37 62.30
N GLU A 179 21.06 27.95 62.41
CA GLU A 179 20.06 28.62 63.25
C GLU A 179 20.42 28.55 64.75
N ALA A 180 20.97 27.43 65.22
CA ALA A 180 21.47 27.28 66.59
C ALA A 180 22.69 28.17 66.89
N GLU A 181 23.63 28.30 65.95
CA GLU A 181 24.79 29.21 66.08
C GLU A 181 24.37 30.69 66.02
N ALA A 182 23.43 31.05 65.14
CA ALA A 182 22.87 32.40 65.06
C ALA A 182 22.08 32.78 66.33
N ALA A 183 21.32 31.85 66.91
CA ALA A 183 20.61 32.07 68.17
C ALA A 183 21.58 32.31 69.35
N LYS A 184 22.72 31.59 69.38
CA LYS A 184 23.80 31.85 70.34
C LYS A 184 24.39 33.25 70.17
N ALA A 185 24.80 33.61 68.95
CA ALA A 185 25.36 34.91 68.64
C ALA A 185 24.41 36.07 69.00
N ALA A 186 23.11 35.92 68.74
CA ALA A 186 22.09 36.91 69.12
C ALA A 186 21.93 37.04 70.64
N ALA A 187 22.02 35.94 71.40
CA ALA A 187 21.97 35.96 72.85
C ALA A 187 23.19 36.66 73.48
N ASP A 188 24.39 36.40 72.94
CA ASP A 188 25.62 37.05 73.39
C ASP A 188 25.66 38.54 73.03
N ALA A 189 25.16 38.92 71.85
CA ALA A 189 24.97 40.33 71.47
C ALA A 189 23.97 41.06 72.39
N LYS A 190 22.88 40.41 72.79
CA LYS A 190 21.91 40.99 73.75
C LYS A 190 22.55 41.23 75.11
N LYS A 191 23.35 40.29 75.63
CA LYS A 191 24.09 40.47 76.88
C LYS A 191 25.11 41.61 76.81
N ALA A 192 25.79 41.77 75.67
CA ALA A 192 26.71 42.89 75.45
C ALA A 192 25.98 44.25 75.46
N ALA A 193 24.79 44.33 74.84
CA ALA A 193 23.96 45.53 74.84
C ALA A 193 23.40 45.85 76.25
N GLU A 194 22.94 44.86 77.00
CA GLU A 194 22.47 45.02 78.39
C GLU A 194 23.62 45.49 79.32
N ALA A 195 24.84 44.98 79.13
CA ALA A 195 26.02 45.44 79.86
C ALA A 195 26.43 46.90 79.53
N GLN A 196 26.23 47.34 78.28
CA GLN A 196 26.44 48.75 77.90
C GLN A 196 25.35 49.66 78.45
N ALA A 197 24.09 49.24 78.43
CA ALA A 197 22.97 49.99 79.01
C ALA A 197 23.15 50.18 80.54
N ALA A 198 23.62 49.15 81.24
CA ALA A 198 23.95 49.23 82.67
C ALA A 198 25.07 50.25 82.97
N LYS A 199 26.11 50.34 82.12
CA LYS A 199 27.14 51.38 82.24
C LYS A 199 26.57 52.78 81.99
N ALA A 200 25.77 52.98 80.94
CA ALA A 200 25.17 54.27 80.63
C ALA A 200 24.23 54.78 81.74
N ALA A 201 23.46 53.88 82.38
CA ALA A 201 22.63 54.21 83.53
C ALA A 201 23.45 54.63 84.77
N ALA A 202 24.61 54.01 84.99
CA ALA A 202 25.51 54.36 86.10
C ALA A 202 26.16 55.76 85.92
N ASP A 203 26.54 56.13 84.70
CA ASP A 203 27.05 57.49 84.41
C ASP A 203 25.95 58.57 84.52
N ALA A 204 24.72 58.27 84.11
CA ALA A 204 23.58 59.18 84.29
C ALA A 204 23.31 59.46 85.79
N ALA A 205 23.37 58.43 86.64
CA ALA A 205 23.17 58.58 88.09
C ALA A 205 24.25 59.45 88.75
N LYS A 206 25.52 59.34 88.34
CA LYS A 206 26.61 60.20 88.83
C LYS A 206 26.45 61.66 88.43
N LYS A 207 25.91 61.92 87.23
CA LYS A 207 25.67 63.29 86.75
C LYS A 207 24.54 63.98 87.52
N ALA A 208 23.50 63.25 87.93
CA ALA A 208 22.40 63.78 88.74
C ALA A 208 22.83 64.15 90.19
N GLN A 209 23.71 63.35 90.82
CA GLN A 209 24.21 63.66 92.17
C GLN A 209 25.12 64.90 92.21
N ALA A 210 25.78 65.24 91.10
CA ALA A 210 26.65 66.42 91.01
C ALA A 210 25.89 67.76 90.98
N GLU A 211 24.64 67.80 90.51
CA GLU A 211 23.83 69.02 90.51
C GLU A 211 23.06 69.23 91.83
N ALA A 212 22.59 68.16 92.47
CA ALA A 212 21.94 68.24 93.77
C ALA A 212 22.83 68.89 94.86
N ALA A 213 24.15 68.70 94.78
CA ALA A 213 25.12 69.32 95.67
C ALA A 213 25.33 70.83 95.45
N LYS A 214 24.89 71.41 94.32
CA LYS A 214 25.08 72.84 94.00
C LYS A 214 23.87 73.72 94.33
N GLN A 215 22.66 73.15 94.43
CA GLN A 215 21.44 73.95 94.69
C GLN A 215 21.20 74.26 96.17
N ALA A 216 21.87 73.58 97.10
CA ALA A 216 21.78 73.87 98.55
C ALA A 216 22.64 75.06 99.02
N ALA A 217 23.41 75.71 98.13
CA ALA A 217 24.36 76.78 98.47
C ALA A 217 23.95 78.18 97.97
N ALA A 218 22.76 78.33 97.37
CA ALA A 218 22.39 79.51 96.58
C ALA A 218 21.21 80.34 97.14
N GLU A 219 20.86 80.20 98.41
CA GLU A 219 19.90 81.11 99.09
C GLU A 219 20.63 82.32 99.73
N LYS A 220 21.50 83.00 98.95
CA LYS A 220 22.25 84.16 99.48
C LYS A 220 22.60 85.26 98.47
N ALA A 221 21.70 85.53 97.53
CA ALA A 221 21.65 86.79 96.79
C ALA A 221 20.18 87.12 96.49
N ALA A 222 19.58 87.98 97.29
CA ALA A 222 18.16 88.27 97.25
C ALA A 222 17.76 89.09 96.01
N ALA A 223 16.51 88.86 95.62
CA ALA A 223 15.63 89.72 94.83
C ALA A 223 16.07 91.18 94.61
N GLU A 224 16.28 91.55 93.34
CA GLU A 224 15.95 92.88 92.84
C GLU A 224 15.49 92.82 91.37
N LYS A 225 14.38 93.53 91.07
CA LYS A 225 13.89 93.94 89.72
C LYS A 225 13.69 92.79 88.70
N ALA A 226 12.47 92.29 88.46
CA ALA A 226 11.25 92.99 88.03
C ALA A 226 11.39 93.80 86.72
N GLU A 227 11.23 93.14 85.56
CA GLU A 227 10.25 93.53 84.53
C GLU A 227 10.09 92.44 83.43
N LYS A 228 8.84 92.32 82.90
CA LYS A 228 8.45 91.78 81.58
C LYS A 228 8.98 90.38 81.20
N ALA A 229 8.27 89.27 81.43
CA ALA A 229 6.93 88.88 80.95
C ALA A 229 6.80 88.61 79.42
N ALA A 230 6.43 87.36 79.12
CA ALA A 230 5.65 86.86 77.96
C ALA A 230 6.19 86.98 76.52
N ALA A 231 6.46 85.81 75.91
CA ALA A 231 5.79 85.35 74.67
C ALA A 231 5.97 83.83 74.42
N ALA A 232 4.91 83.17 73.90
CA ALA A 232 4.85 81.88 73.16
C ALA A 232 5.84 80.74 73.56
N LYS A 233 5.46 79.59 74.13
CA LYS A 233 4.31 78.68 73.89
C LYS A 233 4.31 78.03 72.49
N ALA A 234 4.03 76.71 72.45
CA ALA A 234 3.89 75.80 71.29
C ALA A 234 5.20 75.19 70.73
N ALA A 235 5.26 73.90 70.32
CA ALA A 235 4.34 72.78 70.55
C ALA A 235 5.03 71.41 70.31
N ALA A 236 4.34 70.38 70.82
CA ALA A 236 4.33 68.95 70.50
C ALA A 236 4.60 68.56 69.01
N ALA A 237 4.77 67.29 68.62
CA ALA A 237 4.45 66.00 69.26
C ALA A 237 5.40 64.89 68.71
N GLU A 238 5.75 63.84 69.46
CA GLU A 238 5.03 62.53 69.49
C GLU A 238 5.11 61.77 68.15
N LYS A 239 5.85 60.66 67.96
CA LYS A 239 6.00 59.36 68.67
C LYS A 239 4.87 58.35 68.37
N ALA A 240 5.28 57.19 67.83
CA ALA A 240 4.62 55.87 67.85
C ALA A 240 3.34 55.60 67.01
N ALA A 241 3.51 54.71 66.02
CA ALA A 241 2.72 53.48 65.82
C ALA A 241 3.38 52.67 64.67
N ALA A 242 3.31 51.35 64.53
CA ALA A 242 3.19 50.19 65.42
C ALA A 242 3.17 48.95 64.47
N ASP A 243 3.88 47.90 64.86
CA ASP A 243 3.87 46.50 64.42
C ASP A 243 3.18 45.97 63.13
N LYS A 244 4.00 45.25 62.36
CA LYS A 244 3.86 43.83 61.96
C LYS A 244 2.51 43.13 62.26
N LYS A 245 1.87 42.54 61.23
CA LYS A 245 1.43 41.11 61.26
C LYS A 245 1.04 40.56 59.87
N ALA A 246 1.39 39.28 59.64
CA ALA A 246 0.92 38.35 58.58
C ALA A 246 1.06 38.82 57.10
N ALA A 247 1.73 38.12 56.18
CA ALA A 247 1.93 36.67 55.96
C ALA A 247 0.64 35.88 55.63
N ALA A 248 0.17 36.05 54.39
CA ALA A 248 -0.65 35.09 53.65
C ALA A 248 -0.32 35.22 52.14
N GLU A 249 -0.36 34.10 51.40
CA GLU A 249 -0.17 33.99 49.93
C GLU A 249 1.15 34.57 49.36
N LYS A 250 2.22 33.82 49.11
CA LYS A 250 2.42 32.43 48.61
C LYS A 250 2.07 32.22 47.12
N ALA A 251 3.10 32.35 46.29
CA ALA A 251 3.40 31.57 45.08
C ALA A 251 2.46 31.64 43.85
N ALA A 252 2.87 32.41 42.83
CA ALA A 252 3.06 31.93 41.45
C ALA A 252 3.62 33.04 40.52
N ALA A 253 4.92 33.01 40.17
CA ALA A 253 5.45 33.73 38.98
C ALA A 253 6.88 33.32 38.56
N ASP A 254 7.80 33.09 39.49
CA ASP A 254 9.24 32.93 39.19
C ASP A 254 9.62 31.55 38.65
N LYS A 255 9.19 31.25 37.41
CA LYS A 255 9.60 30.04 36.69
C LYS A 255 9.70 30.20 35.17
N LYS A 256 10.31 31.29 34.68
CA LYS A 256 10.59 31.48 33.24
C LYS A 256 11.94 32.17 32.93
N ALA A 257 13.01 31.75 33.62
CA ALA A 257 14.38 32.25 33.38
C ALA A 257 15.46 31.13 33.47
N ALA A 258 15.16 29.92 33.00
CA ALA A 258 16.11 28.79 32.97
C ALA A 258 15.87 27.85 31.77
N ALA A 259 15.48 28.41 30.61
CA ALA A 259 15.23 27.66 29.37
C ALA A 259 15.89 28.34 28.15
N GLU A 260 16.97 29.10 28.38
CA GLU A 260 17.64 29.94 27.36
C GLU A 260 19.15 29.61 27.26
N LYS A 261 19.49 28.31 27.30
CA LYS A 261 20.87 27.85 27.05
C LYS A 261 20.95 26.47 26.38
N ALA A 262 20.14 26.27 25.34
CA ALA A 262 20.22 25.11 24.44
C ALA A 262 19.93 25.45 22.97
N ALA A 263 20.01 26.74 22.59
CA ALA A 263 19.78 27.23 21.22
C ALA A 263 21.04 27.10 20.33
N ALA A 264 21.80 26.01 20.45
CA ALA A 264 23.13 25.86 19.84
C ALA A 264 23.33 24.63 18.94
N ASP A 265 22.45 23.61 18.98
CA ASP A 265 22.62 22.35 18.22
C ASP A 265 21.41 21.99 17.33
N LYS A 266 20.83 23.00 16.67
CA LYS A 266 19.84 22.81 15.58
C LYS A 266 20.30 23.40 14.24
N LYS A 267 21.61 23.40 13.98
CA LYS A 267 22.20 23.84 12.69
C LYS A 267 23.40 22.97 12.26
N ALA A 268 23.24 21.64 12.29
CA ALA A 268 24.30 20.68 11.94
C ALA A 268 23.82 19.42 11.18
N ALA A 269 22.60 19.43 10.60
CA ALA A 269 22.00 18.27 9.93
C ALA A 269 21.28 18.57 8.60
N ALA A 270 21.65 19.66 7.91
CA ALA A 270 21.09 20.03 6.60
C ALA A 270 22.13 20.02 5.45
N ASP A 271 23.41 20.22 5.75
CA ASP A 271 24.46 20.41 4.72
C ASP A 271 25.21 19.13 4.31
N LYS A 272 24.71 17.92 4.64
CA LYS A 272 25.37 16.64 4.33
C LYS A 272 24.60 15.72 3.38
N ALA A 273 23.67 16.26 2.60
CA ALA A 273 22.91 15.54 1.57
C ALA A 273 23.15 16.05 0.12
N ALA A 274 23.94 17.11 -0.07
CA ALA A 274 24.19 17.72 -1.39
C ALA A 274 25.46 17.20 -2.12
N ALA A 275 26.32 16.43 -1.44
CA ALA A 275 27.64 16.02 -1.97
C ALA A 275 27.70 14.60 -2.58
N ALA A 276 26.58 13.90 -2.68
CA ALA A 276 26.51 12.50 -3.17
C ALA A 276 25.76 12.32 -4.50
N LYS A 277 25.46 13.42 -5.22
CA LYS A 277 24.75 13.39 -6.52
C LYS A 277 25.56 13.92 -7.71
N LYS A 278 26.90 13.96 -7.59
CA LYS A 278 27.83 14.43 -8.64
C LYS A 278 28.99 13.45 -8.91
N ALA A 279 28.72 12.15 -8.89
CA ALA A 279 29.73 11.09 -9.13
C ALA A 279 29.17 9.85 -9.87
N ALA A 280 28.01 9.95 -10.50
CA ALA A 280 27.34 8.85 -11.22
C ALA A 280 26.73 9.26 -12.56
N ALA A 281 27.27 10.32 -13.18
CA ALA A 281 26.75 10.91 -14.43
C ALA A 281 27.78 10.93 -15.57
N GLU A 282 28.90 10.20 -15.43
CA GLU A 282 30.06 10.28 -16.34
C GLU A 282 30.53 8.90 -16.82
N LYS A 283 29.64 7.89 -16.79
CA LYS A 283 29.94 6.52 -17.24
C LYS A 283 28.78 5.82 -17.96
N ALA A 284 28.12 6.54 -18.86
CA ALA A 284 27.09 6.00 -19.75
C ALA A 284 27.03 6.70 -21.13
N ALA A 285 28.05 7.49 -21.50
CA ALA A 285 28.06 8.31 -22.73
C ALA A 285 28.84 7.66 -23.89
N ALA A 286 28.70 6.34 -24.09
CA ALA A 286 29.47 5.59 -25.08
C ALA A 286 28.74 4.35 -25.66
N ALA A 287 27.44 4.47 -25.98
CA ALA A 287 26.67 3.41 -26.66
C ALA A 287 25.36 3.93 -27.32
N SER A 288 25.42 4.97 -28.16
CA SER A 288 24.23 5.47 -28.89
C SER A 288 24.62 6.30 -30.12
N GLY A 289 25.05 5.63 -31.20
CA GLY A 289 25.60 6.32 -32.39
C GLY A 289 25.41 5.59 -33.71
N VAL A 290 24.33 4.80 -33.88
CA VAL A 290 24.08 4.04 -35.13
C VAL A 290 22.62 3.91 -35.57
N ASP A 291 21.64 4.45 -34.83
CA ASP A 291 20.20 4.30 -35.12
C ASP A 291 19.53 5.58 -35.70
N ASP A 292 20.33 6.51 -36.22
CA ASP A 292 19.86 7.81 -36.74
C ASP A 292 20.18 8.01 -38.25
N LEU A 293 20.23 6.90 -39.00
CA LEU A 293 20.57 6.88 -40.43
C LEU A 293 19.64 6.03 -41.32
N LEU A 294 18.62 5.39 -40.76
CA LEU A 294 17.69 4.52 -41.53
C LEU A 294 16.21 4.95 -41.47
N GLY A 295 15.89 6.09 -40.84
CA GLY A 295 14.53 6.62 -40.72
C GLY A 295 14.09 7.58 -41.84
N ASP A 296 15.02 8.27 -42.50
CA ASP A 296 14.74 9.47 -43.33
C ASP A 296 14.41 9.18 -44.82
N LEU A 297 14.23 7.92 -45.21
CA LEU A 297 13.96 7.53 -46.61
C LEU A 297 12.54 7.01 -46.89
N SER A 298 11.64 7.00 -45.89
CA SER A 298 10.28 6.44 -46.02
C SER A 298 9.15 7.46 -45.86
N SER A 299 9.22 8.61 -46.57
CA SER A 299 8.02 9.40 -46.94
C SER A 299 8.28 10.43 -48.05
N GLY A 300 8.87 9.99 -49.17
CA GLY A 300 9.00 10.80 -50.38
C GLY A 300 7.65 11.16 -51.01
N LYS A 301 7.33 12.46 -51.08
CA LYS A 301 6.14 13.01 -51.74
C LYS A 301 6.04 12.60 -53.22
N ASN A 302 4.83 12.26 -53.68
CA ASN A 302 4.32 12.77 -54.96
C ASN A 302 2.78 12.76 -55.03
N ALA A 303 2.19 13.76 -55.70
CA ALA A 303 0.76 13.88 -55.97
C ALA A 303 0.51 14.05 -57.48
N PRO A 304 -0.72 13.82 -57.98
CA PRO A 304 -1.55 14.98 -58.33
C PRO A 304 -3.06 14.84 -58.01
N LYS A 305 -3.82 15.90 -58.32
CA LYS A 305 -5.18 16.21 -57.81
C LYS A 305 -6.37 15.62 -58.60
N SER A 306 -7.45 15.28 -57.88
CA SER A 306 -8.89 15.48 -58.21
C SER A 306 -9.76 15.16 -56.96
N GLY A 307 -11.00 15.60 -56.71
CA GLY A 307 -11.84 16.64 -57.34
C GLY A 307 -13.30 16.61 -56.79
N GLY A 308 -13.86 17.76 -56.34
CA GLY A 308 -15.17 17.87 -55.64
C GLY A 308 -15.08 17.47 -54.15
N GLY A 309 -15.68 18.13 -53.14
CA GLY A 309 -16.98 18.82 -53.01
C GLY A 309 -17.84 18.01 -52.01
N ALA A 310 -18.43 18.52 -50.92
CA ALA A 310 -18.59 19.90 -50.42
C ALA A 310 -18.75 20.00 -48.87
N LYS A 311 -18.54 21.23 -48.38
CA LYS A 311 -18.82 21.88 -47.07
C LYS A 311 -19.49 21.10 -45.91
N GLY A 312 -18.92 21.30 -44.71
CA GLY A 312 -19.55 21.14 -43.39
C GLY A 312 -18.66 21.70 -42.26
N ASN A 313 -18.67 23.02 -42.04
CA ASN A 313 -17.76 23.71 -41.11
C ASN A 313 -18.08 23.46 -39.62
N GLY A 314 -17.06 23.46 -38.76
CA GLY A 314 -17.25 23.41 -37.31
C GLY A 314 -15.99 23.55 -36.42
N GLN A 315 -14.93 24.24 -36.86
CA GLN A 315 -13.75 24.54 -36.01
C GLN A 315 -13.25 25.97 -36.28
N PRO A 316 -12.86 26.71 -35.24
CA PRO A 316 -11.45 26.92 -34.90
C PRO A 316 -11.18 26.57 -33.42
N ALA A 317 -9.94 26.53 -32.90
CA ALA A 317 -8.67 27.05 -33.41
C ALA A 317 -7.50 26.06 -33.23
N LYS A 318 -6.32 26.45 -33.72
CA LYS A 318 -5.07 25.67 -33.68
C LYS A 318 -3.87 26.61 -33.52
N ASP A 319 -3.48 26.87 -32.28
CA ASP A 319 -2.24 27.53 -31.84
C ASP A 319 -2.10 27.27 -30.31
N SER A 320 -0.97 27.46 -29.61
CA SER A 320 0.47 27.36 -29.93
C SER A 320 1.27 27.34 -28.60
N GLY A 321 2.55 26.95 -28.61
CA GLY A 321 3.43 26.96 -27.42
C GLY A 321 3.43 25.63 -26.65
N THR A 322 4.41 24.73 -26.74
CA THR A 322 5.88 24.83 -26.59
C THR A 322 6.35 24.96 -25.13
N SER A 323 7.07 23.91 -24.68
CA SER A 323 7.96 23.84 -23.50
C SER A 323 7.44 24.31 -22.13
N GLY A 324 6.98 23.34 -21.32
CA GLY A 324 6.91 23.45 -19.86
C GLY A 324 7.46 22.18 -19.22
N ALA A 325 8.67 22.24 -18.65
CA ALA A 325 9.31 21.09 -18.03
C ALA A 325 8.63 20.74 -16.69
N ASN A 326 7.70 19.79 -16.71
CA ASN A 326 7.28 18.89 -15.61
C ASN A 326 6.03 18.12 -16.08
N GLY A 327 6.23 17.04 -16.84
CA GLY A 327 5.17 16.21 -17.42
C GLY A 327 4.44 15.33 -16.38
N GLY A 328 3.76 15.96 -15.42
CA GLY A 328 2.78 15.28 -14.58
C GLY A 328 1.55 14.89 -15.40
N ALA A 329 1.04 13.68 -15.21
CA ALA A 329 -0.22 13.26 -15.81
C ALA A 329 -1.35 14.20 -15.38
N SER A 330 -2.20 14.62 -16.32
CA SER A 330 -3.38 15.39 -15.95
C SER A 330 -4.36 14.47 -15.21
N GLY A 331 -5.15 15.04 -14.29
CA GLY A 331 -6.18 14.26 -13.59
C GLY A 331 -7.21 13.64 -14.54
N ALA A 332 -7.43 14.28 -15.70
CA ALA A 332 -8.26 13.76 -16.77
C ALA A 332 -7.67 12.45 -17.34
N ASP A 333 -6.37 12.41 -17.68
CA ASP A 333 -5.72 11.20 -18.23
C ASP A 333 -5.83 10.00 -17.28
N ILE A 334 -5.65 10.24 -15.97
CA ILE A 334 -5.76 9.22 -14.93
C ILE A 334 -7.19 8.68 -14.86
N SER A 335 -8.20 9.56 -14.84
CA SER A 335 -9.62 9.16 -14.79
C SER A 335 -10.10 8.47 -16.08
N ALA A 336 -9.59 8.88 -17.25
CA ALA A 336 -9.87 8.27 -18.54
C ALA A 336 -9.29 6.85 -18.59
N TYR A 337 -8.03 6.68 -18.20
CA TYR A 337 -7.38 5.37 -18.14
C TYR A 337 -8.03 4.44 -17.10
N ALA A 338 -8.38 4.95 -15.91
CA ALA A 338 -9.16 4.18 -14.92
C ALA A 338 -10.53 3.72 -15.45
N SER A 339 -11.15 4.51 -16.33
CA SER A 339 -12.40 4.13 -17.00
C SER A 339 -12.17 3.09 -18.10
N GLN A 340 -11.05 3.16 -18.85
CA GLN A 340 -10.65 2.12 -19.79
C GLN A 340 -10.40 0.77 -19.08
N ILE A 341 -9.74 0.77 -17.91
CA ILE A 341 -9.54 -0.45 -17.12
C ILE A 341 -10.89 -1.03 -16.68
N ARG A 342 -11.81 -0.19 -16.15
CA ARG A 342 -13.16 -0.63 -15.76
C ARG A 342 -13.91 -1.25 -16.95
N ASN A 343 -13.91 -0.61 -18.12
CA ASN A 343 -14.55 -1.12 -19.32
C ASN A 343 -13.91 -2.46 -19.79
N ALA A 344 -12.58 -2.57 -19.75
CA ALA A 344 -11.88 -3.81 -20.13
C ALA A 344 -12.27 -4.99 -19.21
N ILE A 345 -12.42 -4.74 -17.91
CA ILE A 345 -12.84 -5.75 -16.94
C ILE A 345 -14.35 -6.06 -17.08
N GLN A 346 -15.21 -5.05 -17.23
CA GLN A 346 -16.64 -5.23 -17.49
C GLN A 346 -16.91 -6.05 -18.76
N SER A 347 -16.11 -5.88 -19.82
CA SER A 347 -16.22 -6.66 -21.06
C SER A 347 -15.98 -8.17 -20.89
N ARG A 348 -15.39 -8.60 -19.76
CA ARG A 348 -15.16 -10.00 -19.39
C ARG A 348 -16.09 -10.49 -18.28
N LEU A 349 -16.99 -9.63 -17.79
CA LEU A 349 -17.95 -9.98 -16.76
C LEU A 349 -19.20 -10.62 -17.39
N TYR A 350 -19.33 -11.94 -17.27
CA TYR A 350 -20.50 -12.66 -17.78
C TYR A 350 -21.76 -12.27 -16.98
N GLY A 351 -22.81 -11.86 -17.68
CA GLY A 351 -24.09 -11.51 -17.07
C GLY A 351 -24.04 -10.25 -16.21
N ALA A 352 -23.40 -9.17 -16.69
CA ALA A 352 -23.30 -7.89 -15.98
C ALA A 352 -24.65 -7.37 -15.42
N ASP A 353 -25.75 -7.58 -16.16
CA ASP A 353 -27.11 -7.19 -15.77
C ASP A 353 -27.60 -7.88 -14.47
N LEU A 354 -27.09 -9.08 -14.16
CA LEU A 354 -27.38 -9.81 -12.91
C LEU A 354 -26.82 -9.11 -11.67
N TYR A 355 -25.93 -8.13 -11.88
CA TYR A 355 -25.26 -7.36 -10.85
C TYR A 355 -25.67 -5.88 -10.86
N ALA A 356 -26.70 -5.49 -11.62
CA ALA A 356 -27.21 -4.12 -11.66
C ALA A 356 -27.57 -3.60 -10.25
N GLY A 357 -27.15 -2.37 -9.94
CA GLY A 357 -27.30 -1.73 -8.64
C GLY A 357 -26.28 -2.16 -7.58
N LYS A 358 -25.41 -3.14 -7.87
CA LYS A 358 -24.36 -3.61 -6.94
C LYS A 358 -23.05 -2.87 -7.15
N SER A 359 -22.20 -2.91 -6.12
CA SER A 359 -20.84 -2.35 -6.16
C SER A 359 -19.79 -3.31 -5.59
N CYS A 360 -18.58 -3.25 -6.15
CA CYS A 360 -17.40 -3.93 -5.65
C CYS A 360 -16.16 -3.02 -5.74
N VAL A 361 -15.36 -2.98 -4.69
CA VAL A 361 -14.05 -2.33 -4.65
C VAL A 361 -12.97 -3.38 -4.85
N LEU A 362 -12.25 -3.28 -5.96
CA LEU A 362 -11.07 -4.10 -6.25
C LEU A 362 -9.81 -3.25 -6.14
N HIS A 363 -8.79 -3.78 -5.51
CA HIS A 363 -7.44 -3.21 -5.48
C HIS A 363 -6.56 -3.98 -6.46
N ILE A 364 -5.99 -3.29 -7.45
CA ILE A 364 -5.21 -3.90 -8.55
C ILE A 364 -3.79 -3.39 -8.59
N LYS A 365 -2.87 -4.28 -8.98
CA LYS A 365 -1.49 -3.93 -9.34
C LYS A 365 -1.26 -4.18 -10.83
N LEU A 366 -0.66 -3.21 -11.53
CA LEU A 366 -0.32 -3.35 -12.94
C LEU A 366 1.19 -3.23 -13.19
N ALA A 367 1.65 -3.90 -14.25
CA ALA A 367 2.95 -3.67 -14.86
C ALA A 367 2.90 -2.49 -15.87
N PRO A 368 4.06 -1.93 -16.28
CA PRO A 368 4.13 -0.77 -17.18
C PRO A 368 3.61 -1.01 -18.60
N ASP A 369 3.36 -2.27 -18.97
CA ASP A 369 2.76 -2.69 -20.24
C ASP A 369 1.22 -2.79 -20.17
N GLY A 370 0.63 -2.65 -18.98
CA GLY A 370 -0.79 -2.84 -18.71
C GLY A 370 -1.16 -4.23 -18.19
N LEU A 371 -0.21 -5.17 -18.06
CA LEU A 371 -0.52 -6.50 -17.52
C LEU A 371 -0.94 -6.42 -16.04
N LEU A 372 -2.02 -7.11 -15.68
CA LEU A 372 -2.45 -7.25 -14.30
C LEU A 372 -1.50 -8.20 -13.55
N LEU A 373 -0.82 -7.69 -12.52
CA LEU A 373 0.10 -8.45 -11.67
C LEU A 373 -0.61 -9.10 -10.49
N ASP A 374 -1.53 -8.37 -9.87
CA ASP A 374 -2.23 -8.78 -8.65
C ASP A 374 -3.63 -8.13 -8.62
N VAL A 375 -4.59 -8.82 -8.00
CA VAL A 375 -5.92 -8.27 -7.74
C VAL A 375 -6.51 -8.87 -6.47
N THR A 376 -6.94 -7.98 -5.58
CA THR A 376 -7.53 -8.29 -4.28
C THR A 376 -8.87 -7.59 -4.10
N GLU A 377 -9.86 -8.29 -3.55
CA GLU A 377 -11.14 -7.71 -3.13
C GLU A 377 -10.95 -6.92 -1.83
N GLU A 378 -11.43 -5.68 -1.78
CA GLU A 378 -11.46 -4.87 -0.55
C GLU A 378 -12.85 -4.76 0.07
N GLY A 379 -13.92 -4.94 -0.71
CA GLY A 379 -15.28 -5.05 -0.20
C GLY A 379 -16.37 -4.70 -1.21
N GLY A 380 -17.60 -5.14 -0.93
CA GLY A 380 -18.76 -4.91 -1.80
C GLY A 380 -19.76 -6.06 -1.74
N ASP A 381 -20.51 -6.28 -2.82
CA ASP A 381 -21.28 -7.52 -2.99
C ASP A 381 -20.33 -8.68 -3.37
N PRO A 382 -20.27 -9.77 -2.59
CA PRO A 382 -19.28 -10.82 -2.79
C PRO A 382 -19.47 -11.60 -4.09
N ALA A 383 -20.70 -11.66 -4.64
CA ALA A 383 -20.94 -12.34 -5.91
C ALA A 383 -20.45 -11.50 -7.10
N LEU A 384 -20.63 -10.17 -7.04
CA LEU A 384 -20.00 -9.24 -7.98
C LEU A 384 -18.48 -9.26 -7.84
N CYS A 385 -17.94 -9.22 -6.62
CA CYS A 385 -16.49 -9.21 -6.42
C CYS A 385 -15.80 -10.47 -6.93
N GLN A 386 -16.33 -11.68 -6.67
CA GLN A 386 -15.77 -12.91 -7.25
C GLN A 386 -15.83 -12.94 -8.78
N ALA A 387 -16.95 -12.48 -9.37
CA ALA A 387 -17.08 -12.39 -10.81
C ALA A 387 -16.09 -11.36 -11.40
N ALA A 388 -15.94 -10.21 -10.76
CA ALA A 388 -15.01 -9.15 -11.15
C ALA A 388 -13.54 -9.56 -10.98
N LEU A 389 -13.19 -10.34 -9.95
CA LEU A 389 -11.86 -10.94 -9.78
C LEU A 389 -11.50 -11.87 -10.96
N THR A 390 -12.46 -12.69 -11.40
CA THR A 390 -12.28 -13.62 -12.53
C THR A 390 -12.22 -12.89 -13.86
N ALA A 391 -13.06 -11.87 -14.04
CA ALA A 391 -13.05 -10.98 -15.19
C ALA A 391 -11.74 -10.19 -15.27
N ALA A 392 -11.23 -9.65 -14.15
CA ALA A 392 -9.97 -8.91 -14.10
C ALA A 392 -8.77 -9.75 -14.56
N LYS A 393 -8.67 -11.00 -14.10
CA LYS A 393 -7.60 -11.94 -14.48
C LYS A 393 -7.63 -12.34 -15.97
N THR A 394 -8.75 -12.13 -16.67
CA THR A 394 -8.91 -12.42 -18.10
C THR A 394 -9.03 -11.17 -18.97
N ALA A 395 -9.08 -9.99 -18.37
CA ALA A 395 -9.17 -8.71 -19.06
C ALA A 395 -7.86 -8.35 -19.75
N ARG A 396 -7.95 -7.82 -20.97
CA ARG A 396 -6.83 -7.17 -21.65
C ARG A 396 -6.90 -5.68 -21.38
N ILE A 397 -6.24 -5.28 -20.31
CA ILE A 397 -6.08 -3.87 -19.95
C ILE A 397 -5.12 -3.22 -20.97
N PRO A 398 -5.45 -2.06 -21.56
CA PRO A 398 -4.56 -1.36 -22.49
C PRO A 398 -3.32 -0.83 -21.76
N LYS A 399 -2.21 -0.61 -22.48
CA LYS A 399 -1.00 -0.01 -21.92
C LYS A 399 -1.27 1.42 -21.40
N PRO A 400 -0.72 1.83 -20.24
CA PRO A 400 -0.82 3.21 -19.76
C PRO A 400 -0.32 4.23 -20.80
N PRO A 401 -1.03 5.35 -21.02
CA PRO A 401 -0.68 6.34 -22.05
C PRO A 401 0.59 7.15 -21.72
N SER A 402 1.02 7.18 -20.46
CA SER A 402 2.30 7.77 -20.05
C SER A 402 2.81 7.15 -18.74
N GLN A 403 4.11 7.26 -18.49
CA GLN A 403 4.71 6.81 -17.22
C GLN A 403 4.08 7.53 -16.01
N ALA A 404 3.73 8.81 -16.14
CA ALA A 404 3.11 9.56 -15.06
C ALA A 404 1.69 9.07 -14.72
N VAL A 405 0.93 8.54 -15.70
CA VAL A 405 -0.34 7.85 -15.43
C VAL A 405 -0.07 6.50 -14.78
N TYR A 406 0.92 5.74 -15.28
CA TYR A 406 1.32 4.47 -14.69
C TYR A 406 1.68 4.60 -13.20
N GLU A 407 2.55 5.54 -12.82
CA GLU A 407 2.95 5.74 -11.42
C GLU A 407 1.78 6.06 -10.47
N LYS A 408 0.64 6.54 -11.01
CA LYS A 408 -0.59 6.83 -10.26
C LYS A 408 -1.63 5.71 -10.27
N VAL A 409 -1.50 4.74 -11.18
CA VAL A 409 -2.49 3.66 -11.39
C VAL A 409 -1.90 2.26 -11.15
N LYS A 410 -0.57 2.13 -11.04
CA LYS A 410 0.16 0.86 -10.82
C LYS A 410 -0.24 0.07 -9.58
N ASP A 411 -0.81 0.75 -8.58
CA ASP A 411 -1.29 0.20 -7.31
C ASP A 411 -2.50 1.05 -6.90
N ALA A 412 -3.68 0.65 -7.34
CA ALA A 412 -4.87 1.50 -7.35
C ALA A 412 -6.16 0.75 -7.02
N LYS A 413 -7.09 1.48 -6.40
CA LYS A 413 -8.45 1.02 -6.10
C LYS A 413 -9.38 1.36 -7.25
N LEU A 414 -10.18 0.40 -7.67
CA LEU A 414 -11.20 0.52 -8.70
C LEU A 414 -12.57 0.17 -8.12
N ASP A 415 -13.44 1.17 -8.09
CA ASP A 415 -14.85 0.99 -7.76
C ASP A 415 -15.62 0.54 -8.99
N PHE A 416 -16.03 -0.73 -9.01
CA PHE A 416 -16.98 -1.27 -9.95
C PHE A 416 -18.39 -1.01 -9.44
N LYS A 417 -19.20 -0.34 -10.25
CA LYS A 417 -20.65 -0.19 -10.05
C LYS A 417 -21.32 -0.50 -11.37
N LEU A 418 -22.37 -1.31 -11.31
CA LEU A 418 -23.18 -1.79 -12.44
C LEU A 418 -24.64 -1.37 -12.26
#